data_AF-A0A4R1FW76-F1
#
_entry.id   AF-A0A4R1FW76-F1
#
_cell.length_a   1.000
_cell.length_b   1.000
_cell.length_c   1.000
_cell.angle_alpha   90.00
_cell.angle_beta   90.00
_cell.angle_gamma   90.00
#
_symmetry.space_group_name_H-M   'P 1'
#
loop_
_entity.id
_entity.type
_entity.pdbx_description
1 polymer ?
#
loop_
_entity_poly.entity_id
_entity_poly.type
_entity_poly.pdbx_seq_one_letter_code
_entity_poly.pdbx_strand_id
1 'polypeptide(L)'
;MVSSSVGTAVGTVAMSAALFGSVLGAGTASAQTGGIRLVGTANDNCTATITLTNYTNTTFYQPDWWFEQENDPAMVNATTIPAVMPPPWREVNGIPWPMARWVGDPPLHSEVAAGVPVWPGAAYNTNGQPDGFVSAATIDLRAADGAPAPNEDGTMTIYFRVRSGPVTADRLPNPQQLVVSGCRSGGGSSSGSAGSASTGSAG
;
A
#
# COMPACT_ATOMS: atom_id res chain seq x y z
N MET A 1 -51.11 13.84 40.57
CA MET A 1 -51.02 15.31 40.49
C MET A 1 -49.80 15.66 39.66
N VAL A 2 -50.02 16.44 38.59
CA VAL A 2 -49.08 17.31 37.84
C VAL A 2 -47.79 16.63 37.32
N SER A 3 -47.67 16.23 36.05
CA SER A 3 -47.61 17.01 34.79
C SER A 3 -46.30 17.79 34.59
N SER A 4 -45.83 17.73 33.34
CA SER A 4 -44.86 18.61 32.65
C SER A 4 -43.38 18.18 32.71
N SER A 5 -42.55 18.20 31.65
CA SER A 5 -42.71 18.28 30.18
C SER A 5 -41.31 18.42 29.55
N VAL A 6 -41.10 17.78 28.39
CA VAL A 6 -40.39 18.24 27.18
C VAL A 6 -38.97 18.84 27.29
N GLY A 7 -38.04 18.23 26.53
CA GLY A 7 -36.78 18.83 26.09
C GLY A 7 -36.27 18.19 24.80
N THR A 8 -36.79 18.67 23.67
CA THR A 8 -36.39 18.35 22.30
C THR A 8 -34.96 18.85 22.01
N ALA A 9 -34.10 18.01 21.41
CA ALA A 9 -32.91 18.47 20.69
C ALA A 9 -32.90 17.88 19.27
N VAL A 10 -33.22 18.77 18.33
CA VAL A 10 -32.90 18.74 16.90
C VAL A 10 -31.37 18.55 16.77
N GLY A 11 -30.82 17.57 16.04
CA GLY A 11 -30.97 17.34 14.61
C GLY A 11 -29.77 17.92 13.88
N THR A 12 -28.79 17.10 13.51
CA THR A 12 -27.91 17.35 12.35
C THR A 12 -27.47 16.01 11.78
N VAL A 13 -28.21 15.52 10.78
CA VAL A 13 -27.73 14.46 9.90
C VAL A 13 -26.80 15.14 8.91
N ALA A 14 -25.48 15.00 9.10
CA ALA A 14 -24.53 15.34 8.07
C ALA A 14 -24.61 14.24 7.00
N MET A 15 -25.46 14.45 5.99
CA MET A 15 -25.37 13.72 4.74
C MET A 15 -24.11 14.20 4.02
N SER A 16 -23.00 13.50 4.23
CA SER A 16 -21.86 13.60 3.34
C SER A 16 -22.26 13.02 1.99
N ALA A 17 -22.67 13.91 1.08
CA ALA A 17 -22.78 13.59 -0.33
C ALA A 17 -21.38 13.23 -0.83
N ALA A 18 -21.08 11.93 -0.88
CA ALA A 18 -19.95 11.42 -1.63
C ALA A 18 -20.26 11.63 -3.12
N LEU A 19 -19.76 12.73 -3.67
CA LEU A 19 -19.54 12.84 -5.10
C LEU A 19 -18.53 11.75 -5.46
N PHE A 20 -19.02 10.62 -5.96
CA PHE A 20 -18.22 9.60 -6.64
C PHE A 20 -17.77 10.16 -8.00
N GLY A 21 -16.82 11.10 -7.96
CA GLY A 21 -15.86 11.24 -9.05
C GLY A 21 -14.91 10.06 -8.95
N SER A 22 -14.72 9.34 -10.04
CA SER A 22 -13.79 8.22 -10.17
C SER A 22 -12.34 8.71 -10.00
N VAL A 23 -11.92 8.87 -8.75
CA VAL A 23 -10.50 9.01 -8.39
C VAL A 23 -9.95 7.58 -8.30
N LEU A 24 -9.25 7.17 -9.36
CA LEU A 24 -8.47 5.94 -9.33
C LEU A 24 -7.38 6.06 -8.25
N GLY A 25 -7.51 5.27 -7.18
CA GLY A 25 -6.41 4.61 -6.47
C GLY A 25 -5.54 5.43 -5.51
N ALA A 26 -6.08 5.82 -4.35
CA ALA A 26 -5.27 6.05 -3.15
C ALA A 26 -5.89 5.30 -1.96
N GLY A 27 -5.29 4.17 -1.59
CA GLY A 27 -5.66 3.45 -0.36
C GLY A 27 -4.91 4.08 0.83
N THR A 28 -5.65 4.61 1.81
CA THR A 28 -5.06 5.15 3.04
C THR A 28 -5.48 4.33 4.25
N ALA A 29 -4.52 3.72 4.95
CA ALA A 29 -4.72 3.16 6.28
C ALA A 29 -4.03 4.03 7.34
N SER A 30 -4.77 4.45 8.37
CA SER A 30 -4.23 5.21 9.50
C SER A 30 -4.57 4.56 10.83
N ALA A 31 -3.59 4.45 11.74
CA ALA A 31 -3.86 4.29 13.16
C ALA A 31 -4.26 5.65 13.77
N GLN A 32 -5.30 5.69 14.59
CA GLN A 32 -5.74 6.91 15.27
C GLN A 32 -4.76 7.26 16.40
N THR A 33 -4.08 8.41 16.28
CA THR A 33 -3.23 9.06 17.30
C THR A 33 -1.96 8.27 17.71
N GLY A 34 -1.05 8.04 16.77
CA GLY A 34 0.24 7.35 17.00
C GLY A 34 0.46 6.18 16.03
N GLY A 35 1.52 5.41 16.24
CA GLY A 35 1.76 4.18 15.52
C GLY A 35 2.39 4.38 14.15
N ILE A 36 1.80 3.78 13.13
CA ILE A 36 2.21 3.93 11.73
C ILE A 36 1.02 4.30 10.84
N ARG A 37 1.34 4.87 9.67
CA ARG A 37 0.41 5.16 8.58
C ARG A 37 0.97 4.60 7.28
N LEU A 38 0.10 4.02 6.47
CA LEU A 38 0.48 3.40 5.20
C LEU A 38 -0.37 4.00 4.07
N VAL A 39 0.29 4.44 3.00
CA VAL A 39 -0.35 5.04 1.84
C VAL A 39 0.22 4.41 0.57
N GLY A 40 -0.66 3.98 -0.33
CA GLY A 40 -0.30 3.56 -1.68
C GLY A 40 -0.64 4.64 -2.69
N THR A 41 0.28 4.94 -3.59
CA THR A 41 0.10 5.86 -4.73
C THR A 41 0.34 5.10 -6.03
N ALA A 42 -0.66 5.10 -6.91
CA ALA A 42 -0.51 4.57 -8.26
C ALA A 42 0.18 5.60 -9.16
N ASN A 43 1.13 5.15 -9.97
CA ASN A 43 1.78 5.97 -11.00
C ASN A 43 1.32 5.50 -12.39
N ASP A 44 1.25 6.40 -13.37
CA ASP A 44 0.76 6.12 -14.73
C ASP A 44 1.74 5.32 -15.63
N ASN A 45 2.68 4.60 -15.03
CA ASN A 45 3.72 3.83 -15.71
C ASN A 45 3.83 2.38 -15.21
N CYS A 46 2.74 1.82 -14.67
CA CYS A 46 2.72 0.49 -14.05
C CYS A 46 3.61 0.34 -12.81
N THR A 47 3.83 1.44 -12.10
CA THR A 47 4.52 1.41 -10.82
C THR A 47 3.60 1.87 -9.69
N ALA A 48 3.85 1.36 -8.49
CA ALA A 48 3.16 1.77 -7.27
C ALA A 48 4.19 2.23 -6.25
N THR A 49 3.96 3.39 -5.63
CA THR A 49 4.78 3.86 -4.51
C THR A 49 4.03 3.62 -3.21
N ILE A 50 4.62 2.83 -2.32
CA ILE A 50 4.10 2.61 -0.96
C ILE A 50 4.91 3.48 0.00
N THR A 51 4.21 4.29 0.76
CA THR A 51 4.77 5.20 1.76
C THR A 51 4.37 4.75 3.15
N LEU A 52 5.35 4.59 4.03
CA LEU A 52 5.19 4.27 5.45
C LEU A 52 5.61 5.49 6.27
N THR A 53 4.68 6.08 7.01
CA THR A 53 4.98 7.09 8.03
C THR A 53 5.02 6.40 9.39
N ASN A 54 6.13 6.53 10.09
CA ASN A 54 6.33 5.97 11.41
C ASN A 54 6.28 7.06 12.47
N TYR A 55 5.34 7.00 13.40
CA TYR A 55 5.29 7.86 14.60
C TYR A 55 5.91 7.19 15.82
N THR A 56 6.19 5.88 15.73
CA THR A 56 6.80 5.09 16.80
C THR A 56 8.31 5.30 16.88
N ASN A 57 8.95 4.74 17.90
CA ASN A 57 10.41 4.66 18.01
C ASN A 57 11.02 3.30 17.60
N THR A 58 10.35 2.53 16.74
CA THR A 58 10.83 1.23 16.27
C THR A 58 11.01 1.19 14.75
N THR A 59 11.90 0.31 14.28
CA THR A 59 12.18 0.10 12.85
C THR A 59 11.60 -1.21 12.30
N PHE A 60 10.84 -1.97 13.09
CA PHE A 60 10.40 -3.33 12.73
C PHE A 60 9.06 -3.44 11.98
N TYR A 61 8.42 -2.34 11.60
CA TYR A 61 7.23 -2.38 10.75
C TYR A 61 7.64 -2.43 9.28
N GLN A 62 7.22 -3.47 8.57
CA GLN A 62 7.52 -3.71 7.16
C GLN A 62 6.24 -4.06 6.40
N PRO A 63 5.90 -3.33 5.33
CA PRO A 63 4.74 -3.64 4.54
C PRO A 63 5.00 -4.81 3.58
N ASP A 64 3.96 -5.61 3.37
CA ASP A 64 3.90 -6.63 2.32
C ASP A 64 2.80 -6.32 1.29
N TRP A 65 2.95 -6.89 0.10
CA TRP A 65 2.03 -6.69 -1.02
C TRP A 65 1.88 -7.93 -1.92
N TRP A 66 0.76 -8.02 -2.63
CA TRP A 66 0.41 -9.11 -3.57
C TRP A 66 -0.53 -8.63 -4.67
N PHE A 67 -0.62 -9.38 -5.75
CA PHE A 67 -1.58 -9.13 -6.84
C PHE A 67 -2.99 -9.59 -6.46
N GLU A 68 -4.00 -9.03 -7.11
CA GLU A 68 -5.40 -9.40 -6.88
C GLU A 68 -5.70 -10.89 -7.04
N GLN A 69 -5.10 -11.56 -8.04
CA GLN A 69 -5.27 -13.00 -8.25
C GLN A 69 -4.69 -13.87 -7.11
N GLU A 70 -3.82 -13.29 -6.28
CA GLU A 70 -3.14 -13.95 -5.16
C GLU A 70 -3.83 -13.66 -3.82
N ASN A 71 -4.92 -12.88 -3.84
CA ASN A 71 -5.65 -12.42 -2.66
C ASN A 71 -6.50 -13.53 -2.03
N ASP A 72 -5.85 -14.58 -1.53
CA ASP A 72 -6.46 -15.72 -0.86
C ASP A 72 -6.82 -15.36 0.60
N PRO A 73 -8.11 -15.40 0.99
CA PRO A 73 -8.54 -15.15 2.37
C PRO A 73 -7.87 -16.06 3.40
N ALA A 74 -7.51 -17.30 3.04
CA ALA A 74 -6.84 -18.23 3.92
C ALA A 74 -5.41 -17.78 4.28
N MET A 75 -4.74 -17.06 3.38
CA MET A 75 -3.41 -16.48 3.61
C MET A 75 -3.50 -15.11 4.27
N VAL A 76 -4.41 -14.27 3.78
CA VAL A 76 -4.61 -12.90 4.26
C VAL A 76 -5.05 -12.90 5.73
N ASN A 77 -5.98 -13.77 6.11
CA ASN A 77 -6.55 -13.77 7.47
C ASN A 77 -5.90 -14.79 8.41
N ALA A 78 -4.93 -15.58 7.95
CA ALA A 78 -4.30 -16.63 8.74
C ALA A 78 -3.72 -16.07 10.05
N THR A 79 -4.02 -16.69 11.19
CA THR A 79 -3.44 -16.30 12.49
C THR A 79 -2.20 -17.13 12.86
N THR A 80 -1.92 -18.17 12.09
CA THR A 80 -0.74 -19.03 12.17
C THR A 80 -0.21 -19.32 10.75
N ILE A 81 1.00 -19.84 10.63
CA ILE A 81 1.56 -20.30 9.35
C ILE A 81 0.79 -21.54 8.85
N PRO A 82 0.13 -21.49 7.68
CA PRO A 82 -0.49 -22.65 7.05
C PRO A 82 0.56 -23.65 6.53
N ALA A 83 0.21 -24.93 6.51
CA ALA A 83 1.10 -25.98 5.99
C ALA A 83 1.39 -25.86 4.48
N VAL A 84 0.47 -25.25 3.73
CA VAL A 84 0.60 -24.99 2.30
C VAL A 84 0.44 -23.50 2.07
N MET A 85 1.46 -22.89 1.46
CA MET A 85 1.45 -21.48 1.06
C MET A 85 1.82 -21.40 -0.42
N PRO A 86 0.86 -21.13 -1.31
CA PRO A 86 1.19 -20.90 -2.72
C PRO A 86 1.99 -19.59 -2.84
N PRO A 87 2.94 -19.49 -3.79
CA PRO A 87 3.60 -18.22 -4.08
C PRO A 87 2.58 -17.10 -4.31
N PRO A 88 2.84 -15.87 -3.82
CA PRO A 88 4.09 -15.39 -3.22
C PRO A 88 4.19 -15.62 -1.71
N TRP A 89 3.18 -16.24 -1.11
CA TRP A 89 3.07 -16.38 0.34
C TRP A 89 4.19 -17.26 0.87
N ARG A 90 4.85 -16.78 1.92
CA ARG A 90 5.96 -17.49 2.56
C ARG A 90 5.97 -17.26 4.06
N GLU A 91 6.67 -18.16 4.73
CA GLU A 91 7.10 -17.94 6.11
C GLU A 91 8.25 -16.93 6.13
N VAL A 92 8.21 -16.04 7.11
CA VAL A 92 9.32 -15.12 7.42
C VAL A 92 9.70 -15.36 8.88
N ASN A 93 10.98 -15.56 9.12
CA ASN A 93 11.49 -15.78 10.48
C ASN A 93 11.04 -14.67 11.44
N GLY A 94 10.48 -15.06 12.59
CA GLY A 94 9.96 -14.14 13.60
C GLY A 94 8.56 -13.58 13.34
N ILE A 95 7.91 -13.97 12.23
CA ILE A 95 6.54 -13.56 11.90
C ILE A 95 5.64 -14.81 11.87
N PRO A 96 4.65 -14.93 12.78
CA PRO A 96 3.88 -16.16 12.94
C PRO A 96 2.70 -16.30 11.95
N TRP A 97 2.64 -15.49 10.90
CA TRP A 97 1.61 -15.54 9.85
C TRP A 97 2.26 -15.35 8.47
N PRO A 98 1.57 -15.77 7.38
CA PRO A 98 2.10 -15.64 6.03
C PRO A 98 2.37 -14.20 5.64
N MET A 99 3.49 -14.00 4.95
CA MET A 99 3.85 -12.75 4.32
C MET A 99 3.92 -12.95 2.81
N ALA A 100 3.35 -12.02 2.05
CA ALA A 100 3.51 -11.98 0.60
C ALA A 100 4.84 -11.28 0.25
N ARG A 101 4.93 -10.51 -0.84
CA ARG A 101 6.18 -9.86 -1.25
C ARG A 101 6.51 -8.68 -0.34
N TRP A 102 7.78 -8.47 -0.03
CA TRP A 102 8.19 -7.21 0.59
C TRP A 102 8.02 -6.06 -0.41
N VAL A 103 7.70 -4.88 0.10
CA VAL A 103 7.72 -3.66 -0.70
C VAL A 103 9.17 -3.21 -0.84
N GLY A 104 9.70 -3.15 -2.08
CA GLY A 104 11.06 -2.69 -2.37
C GLY A 104 12.14 -3.76 -2.18
N ASP A 105 13.31 -3.49 -2.76
CA ASP A 105 14.56 -4.23 -2.56
C ASP A 105 15.72 -3.22 -2.40
N PRO A 106 16.28 -3.02 -1.20
CA PRO A 106 15.97 -3.73 0.04
C PRO A 106 14.53 -3.50 0.55
N PRO A 107 13.97 -4.41 1.36
CA PRO A 107 12.63 -4.27 1.92
C PRO A 107 12.43 -2.96 2.68
N LEU A 108 11.40 -2.21 2.31
CA LEU A 108 10.91 -1.04 3.02
C LEU A 108 10.63 -1.40 4.49
N HIS A 109 11.11 -0.56 5.39
CA HIS A 109 10.81 -0.67 6.81
C HIS A 109 10.54 0.71 7.41
N SER A 110 9.91 0.72 8.58
CA SER A 110 9.77 1.93 9.38
C SER A 110 11.14 2.46 9.75
N GLU A 111 11.32 3.77 9.70
CA GLU A 111 12.54 4.44 10.09
C GLU A 111 12.30 5.39 11.26
N VAL A 112 13.37 5.79 11.93
CA VAL A 112 13.33 6.62 13.13
C VAL A 112 14.28 7.80 12.94
N ALA A 113 13.80 9.02 13.23
CA ALA A 113 14.58 10.23 13.08
C ALA A 113 15.84 10.21 13.98
N ALA A 114 16.89 10.91 13.54
CA ALA A 114 18.10 11.07 14.33
C ALA A 114 17.78 11.70 15.71
N GLY A 115 18.35 11.12 16.76
CA GLY A 115 18.15 11.58 18.15
C GLY A 115 16.92 11.00 18.86
N VAL A 116 16.03 10.29 18.16
CA VAL A 116 14.92 9.58 18.80
C VAL A 116 15.43 8.26 19.42
N PRO A 117 15.20 7.99 20.72
CA PRO A 117 15.63 6.74 21.35
C PRO A 117 14.94 5.51 20.74
N VAL A 118 15.72 4.58 20.19
CA VAL A 118 15.20 3.44 19.40
C VAL A 118 14.86 2.23 20.27
N TRP A 119 13.76 1.56 19.95
CA TRP A 119 13.43 0.21 20.44
C TRP A 119 14.01 -0.86 19.48
N PRO A 120 14.71 -1.89 19.98
CA PRO A 120 14.93 -2.24 21.37
C PRO A 120 16.15 -1.49 21.93
N GLY A 121 16.07 -1.00 23.18
CA GLY A 121 17.12 -0.19 23.81
C GLY A 121 16.56 0.97 24.63
N ALA A 122 15.39 1.46 24.21
CA ALA A 122 14.53 2.34 24.99
C ALA A 122 13.16 1.67 25.24
N ALA A 123 12.33 2.28 26.10
CA ALA A 123 10.94 1.89 26.23
C ALA A 123 10.21 2.12 24.89
N TYR A 124 9.33 1.20 24.52
CA TYR A 124 8.51 1.36 23.32
C TYR A 124 7.60 2.59 23.46
N ASN A 125 7.57 3.44 22.44
CA ASN A 125 6.73 4.63 22.38
C ASN A 125 6.05 4.71 21.01
N THR A 126 4.72 4.60 21.00
CA THR A 126 3.88 4.71 19.78
C THR A 126 3.90 6.13 19.18
N ASN A 127 4.28 7.14 19.96
CA ASN A 127 4.40 8.54 19.55
C ASN A 127 5.81 9.08 19.87
N GLY A 128 6.84 8.28 19.57
CA GLY A 128 8.24 8.62 19.78
C GLY A 128 8.75 9.73 18.87
N GLN A 129 8.07 9.97 17.74
CA GLN A 129 8.39 11.02 16.78
C GLN A 129 7.08 11.63 16.25
N PRO A 130 6.58 12.73 16.84
CA PRO A 130 5.22 13.22 16.59
C PRO A 130 4.98 13.73 15.17
N ASP A 131 6.03 14.22 14.51
CA ASP A 131 5.95 14.64 13.10
C ASP A 131 5.94 13.45 12.13
N GLY A 132 6.29 12.26 12.63
CA GLY A 132 6.46 11.05 11.84
C GLY A 132 7.76 11.06 11.03
N PHE A 133 8.33 9.88 10.81
CA PHE A 133 9.39 9.68 9.83
C PHE A 133 8.84 8.96 8.62
N VAL A 134 9.09 9.50 7.42
CA VAL A 134 8.52 8.98 6.17
C VAL A 134 9.59 8.18 5.43
N SER A 135 9.28 6.92 5.15
CA SER A 135 10.01 6.07 4.21
C SER A 135 9.09 5.64 3.07
N ALA A 136 9.66 5.43 1.87
CA ALA A 136 8.89 5.03 0.71
C ALA A 136 9.71 4.15 -0.22
N ALA A 137 9.02 3.24 -0.92
CA ALA A 137 9.60 2.42 -1.97
C ALA A 137 8.63 2.27 -3.14
N THR A 138 9.18 2.21 -4.35
CA THR A 138 8.42 2.04 -5.58
C THR A 138 8.57 0.61 -6.09
N ILE A 139 7.44 0.03 -6.48
CA ILE A 139 7.33 -1.31 -7.03
C ILE A 139 7.07 -1.17 -8.53
N ASP A 140 7.85 -1.85 -9.36
CA ASP A 140 7.52 -2.09 -10.77
C ASP A 140 6.68 -3.36 -10.87
N LEU A 141 5.41 -3.22 -11.20
CA LEU A 141 4.47 -4.35 -11.24
C LEU A 141 4.74 -5.30 -12.42
N ARG A 142 5.37 -4.83 -13.50
CA ARG A 142 5.67 -5.69 -14.66
C ARG A 142 6.89 -6.57 -14.39
N ALA A 143 7.83 -6.06 -13.59
CA ALA A 143 9.05 -6.77 -13.24
C ALA A 143 8.86 -7.77 -12.09
N ALA A 144 7.72 -7.71 -11.39
CA ALA A 144 7.44 -8.60 -10.28
C ALA A 144 7.22 -10.05 -10.74
N ASP A 145 7.81 -11.01 -10.03
CA ASP A 145 7.59 -12.43 -10.29
C ASP A 145 6.11 -12.79 -10.08
N GLY A 146 5.56 -13.61 -10.98
CA GLY A 146 4.14 -13.98 -11.00
C GLY A 146 3.18 -12.85 -11.42
N ALA A 147 3.68 -11.76 -11.99
CA ALA A 147 2.83 -10.66 -12.46
C ALA A 147 1.78 -11.15 -13.46
N PRO A 148 0.48 -10.85 -13.25
CA PRO A 148 -0.57 -11.16 -14.21
C PRO A 148 -0.43 -10.33 -15.47
N ALA A 149 -1.13 -10.73 -16.53
CA ALA A 149 -1.40 -9.83 -17.64
C ALA A 149 -2.26 -8.65 -17.14
N PRO A 150 -2.02 -7.40 -17.59
CA PRO A 150 -2.91 -6.29 -17.32
C PRO A 150 -4.34 -6.58 -17.81
N ASN A 151 -5.34 -5.99 -17.17
CA ASN A 151 -6.72 -6.07 -17.65
C ASN A 151 -6.91 -5.30 -18.97
N GLU A 152 -8.14 -5.33 -19.51
CA GLU A 152 -8.47 -4.65 -20.76
C GLU A 152 -8.08 -3.17 -20.72
N ASP A 153 -8.31 -2.46 -19.61
CA ASP A 153 -7.96 -1.04 -19.43
C ASP A 153 -6.45 -0.78 -19.28
N GLY A 154 -5.64 -1.83 -19.22
CA GLY A 154 -4.21 -1.68 -18.99
C GLY A 154 -3.86 -1.37 -17.55
N THR A 155 -4.63 -1.90 -16.60
CA THR A 155 -4.39 -1.74 -15.18
C THR A 155 -4.02 -3.07 -14.52
N MET A 156 -3.34 -2.99 -13.38
CA MET A 156 -3.11 -4.09 -12.46
C MET A 156 -3.58 -3.68 -11.06
N THR A 157 -4.24 -4.59 -10.37
CA THR A 157 -4.66 -4.39 -8.98
C THR A 157 -3.70 -5.08 -8.04
N ILE A 158 -3.24 -4.36 -7.01
CA ILE A 158 -2.49 -4.91 -5.89
C ILE A 158 -3.20 -4.66 -4.57
N TYR A 159 -2.82 -5.45 -3.58
CA TYR A 159 -3.16 -5.24 -2.18
C TYR A 159 -1.87 -5.07 -1.36
N PHE A 160 -1.92 -4.25 -0.32
CA PHE A 160 -0.78 -4.02 0.56
C PHE A 160 -1.25 -3.78 2.00
N ARG A 161 -0.40 -4.11 2.98
CA ARG A 161 -0.70 -3.94 4.40
C ARG A 161 0.58 -3.85 5.24
N VAL A 162 0.45 -3.67 6.55
CA VAL A 162 1.54 -3.90 7.51
C VAL A 162 1.05 -4.85 8.59
N ARG A 163 1.51 -6.10 8.55
CA ARG A 163 1.21 -7.08 9.59
C ARG A 163 2.40 -7.41 10.48
N SER A 164 3.61 -7.04 10.09
CA SER A 164 4.83 -7.18 10.89
C SER A 164 4.93 -6.11 11.99
N GLY A 165 5.92 -6.23 12.89
CA GLY A 165 6.19 -5.26 13.93
C GLY A 165 5.84 -5.73 15.35
N PRO A 166 6.38 -5.07 16.39
CA PRO A 166 6.40 -5.60 17.75
C PRO A 166 5.08 -5.45 18.50
N VAL A 167 4.33 -4.39 18.22
CA VAL A 167 3.08 -4.07 18.94
C VAL A 167 1.90 -4.20 17.98
N THR A 168 0.95 -5.06 18.35
CA THR A 168 -0.22 -5.39 17.52
C THR A 168 -1.10 -4.19 17.22
N ALA A 169 -1.24 -3.26 18.17
CA ALA A 169 -2.14 -2.11 18.04
C ALA A 169 -1.73 -1.13 16.94
N ASP A 170 -0.43 -1.02 16.64
CA ASP A 170 0.07 -0.13 15.60
C ASP A 170 0.15 -0.82 14.22
N ARG A 171 -0.08 -2.13 14.15
CA ARG A 171 -0.13 -2.83 12.86
C ARG A 171 -1.34 -2.37 12.05
N LEU A 172 -1.27 -2.54 10.74
CA LEU A 172 -2.34 -2.28 9.78
C LEU A 172 -2.67 -3.58 9.03
N PRO A 173 -3.31 -4.57 9.70
CA PRO A 173 -3.49 -5.91 9.15
C PRO A 173 -4.53 -5.98 8.01
N ASN A 174 -5.44 -5.00 7.94
CA ASN A 174 -6.48 -4.92 6.93
C ASN A 174 -5.89 -4.44 5.60
N PRO A 175 -5.90 -5.27 4.54
CA PRO A 175 -5.32 -4.89 3.26
C PRO A 175 -5.97 -3.66 2.65
N GLN A 176 -5.15 -2.82 2.03
CA GLN A 176 -5.57 -1.70 1.20
C GLN A 176 -5.45 -2.10 -0.26
N GLN A 177 -6.47 -1.80 -1.06
CA GLN A 177 -6.47 -2.05 -2.50
C GLN A 177 -5.89 -0.84 -3.24
N LEU A 178 -5.10 -1.09 -4.28
CA LEU A 178 -4.59 -0.09 -5.20
C LEU A 178 -4.71 -0.58 -6.64
N VAL A 179 -5.38 0.20 -7.49
CA VAL A 179 -5.45 -0.03 -8.94
C VAL A 179 -4.41 0.84 -9.62
N VAL A 180 -3.51 0.23 -10.39
CA VAL A 180 -2.36 0.89 -11.01
C VAL A 180 -2.52 0.91 -12.52
N SER A 181 -2.44 2.08 -13.13
CA SER A 181 -2.60 2.34 -14.56
C SER A 181 -1.29 2.19 -15.34
N GLY A 182 -1.40 2.31 -16.67
CA GLY A 182 -0.24 2.35 -17.56
C GLY A 182 0.47 1.00 -17.68
N CYS A 183 -0.20 -0.12 -17.44
CA CYS A 183 0.37 -1.47 -17.45
C CYS A 183 0.33 -2.19 -18.79
N ARG A 184 -0.40 -1.70 -19.81
CA ARG A 184 -0.32 -2.29 -21.15
C ARG A 184 1.13 -2.31 -21.61
N SER A 185 1.59 -3.48 -22.05
CA SER A 185 2.88 -3.65 -22.71
C SER A 185 2.94 -2.71 -23.90
N GLY A 186 3.80 -1.69 -23.82
CA GLY A 186 4.18 -0.92 -24.99
C GLY A 186 5.01 -1.79 -25.93
N GLY A 187 4.35 -2.47 -26.87
CA GLY A 187 4.87 -2.41 -28.24
C GLY A 187 4.98 -0.93 -28.59
N GLY A 188 6.19 -0.46 -28.90
CA GLY A 188 6.53 0.95 -28.80
C GLY A 188 5.76 1.91 -29.71
N SER A 189 5.91 3.20 -29.39
CA SER A 189 6.21 4.33 -30.32
C SER A 189 5.34 5.57 -30.12
N SER A 190 5.99 6.74 -30.05
CA SER A 190 5.70 8.00 -30.79
C SER A 190 6.56 9.12 -30.20
N SER A 191 7.29 9.99 -30.92
CA SER A 191 7.25 10.54 -32.30
C SER A 191 8.67 11.05 -32.66
N GLY A 192 9.17 11.28 -33.87
CA GLY A 192 8.65 11.36 -35.24
C GLY A 192 9.54 12.33 -36.04
N SER A 193 10.14 11.89 -37.15
CA SER A 193 10.59 12.78 -38.23
C SER A 193 10.65 12.03 -39.57
N ALA A 194 9.64 12.36 -40.37
CA ALA A 194 9.54 12.42 -41.82
C ALA A 194 10.21 11.32 -42.67
N GLY A 195 9.37 10.56 -43.36
CA GLY A 195 9.76 9.86 -44.57
C GLY A 195 9.99 10.80 -45.75
N SER A 196 10.75 10.31 -46.73
CA SER A 196 10.39 10.32 -48.15
C SER A 196 11.39 9.45 -48.91
N ALA A 197 10.89 8.37 -49.50
CA ALA A 197 11.59 7.60 -50.49
C ALA A 197 11.42 8.27 -51.86
N SER A 198 12.47 8.35 -52.68
CA SER A 198 12.52 7.70 -54.01
C SER A 198 13.67 8.19 -54.89
N THR A 199 14.13 7.21 -55.65
CA THR A 199 15.09 7.09 -56.73
C THR A 199 15.05 8.19 -57.80
N GLY A 200 16.23 8.61 -58.26
CA GLY A 200 16.40 9.39 -59.50
C GLY A 200 17.69 9.02 -60.22
N SER A 201 17.56 8.22 -61.29
CA SER A 201 18.57 8.04 -62.33
C SER A 201 18.53 9.22 -63.29
N ALA A 202 19.68 9.80 -63.64
CA ALA A 202 19.92 10.45 -64.93
C ALA A 202 21.41 10.78 -65.11
N GLY A 203 21.96 10.44 -66.28
CA GLY A 203 23.19 11.05 -66.85
C GLY A 203 24.43 10.19 -66.81
#